data_AF-A0A7C5TW71-F1
#
_entry.id   AF-A0A7C5TW71-F1
#
_cell.length_a   1.000
_cell.length_b   1.000
_cell.length_c   1.000
_cell.angle_alpha   90.00
_cell.angle_beta   90.00
_cell.angle_gamma   90.00
#
_symmetry.space_group_name_H-M   'P 1'
#
loop_
_entity.id
_entity.type
_entity.pdbx_description
1 polymer ?
#
loop_
_entity_poly.entity_id
_entity_poly.type
_entity_poly.pdbx_seq_one_letter_code
_entity_poly.pdbx_strand_id
1 'polypeptide(L)'
;MATVSKEDFKSVMGSFAAGVTVVTTVDAEGRKWGLTATAFSSLSLDPPLCLVCIDKRAGSHGAFASSRKFAVNMLTREQEDLS
;
A
#
# COMPACT_ATOMS: atom_id res chain seq x y z
N MET A 1 13.56 -23.90 -13.43
CA MET A 1 13.80 -22.50 -13.01
C MET A 1 14.45 -22.53 -11.64
N ALA A 2 15.51 -21.76 -11.42
CA ALA A 2 16.09 -21.61 -10.09
C ALA A 2 15.12 -20.83 -9.19
N THR A 3 14.93 -21.29 -7.95
CA THR A 3 14.07 -20.62 -6.97
C THR A 3 14.84 -19.49 -6.30
N VAL A 4 14.27 -18.29 -6.25
CA VAL A 4 14.85 -17.14 -5.53
C VAL A 4 14.44 -17.22 -4.06
N SER A 5 15.38 -17.01 -3.13
CA SER A 5 15.07 -16.97 -1.69
C SER A 5 14.25 -15.73 -1.34
N LYS A 6 13.49 -15.78 -0.24
CA LYS A 6 12.67 -14.63 0.19
C LYS A 6 13.55 -13.46 0.60
N GLU A 7 14.67 -13.76 1.24
CA GLU A 7 15.67 -12.82 1.73
C GLU A 7 16.33 -12.08 0.57
N ASP A 8 16.76 -12.80 -0.47
CA ASP A 8 17.36 -12.20 -1.67
C ASP A 8 16.35 -11.32 -2.39
N PHE A 9 15.12 -11.80 -2.59
CA PHE A 9 14.07 -11.01 -3.23
C PHE A 9 13.76 -9.73 -2.43
N LYS A 10 13.62 -9.83 -1.11
CA LYS A 10 13.38 -8.67 -0.24
C LYS A 10 14.53 -7.67 -0.30
N SER A 11 15.78 -8.14 -0.30
CA SER A 11 16.97 -7.29 -0.39
C SER A 11 16.99 -6.51 -1.71
N VAL A 12 16.77 -7.20 -2.83
CA VAL A 12 16.74 -6.56 -4.16
C VAL A 12 15.60 -5.56 -4.26
N MET A 13 14.38 -5.91 -3.83
CA MET A 13 13.25 -4.96 -3.84
C MET A 13 13.47 -3.77 -2.91
N GLY A 14 14.12 -3.97 -1.76
CA GLY A 14 14.43 -2.90 -0.80
C GLY A 14 15.44 -1.87 -1.33
N SER A 15 16.22 -2.20 -2.37
CA SER A 15 17.13 -1.25 -3.01
C SER A 15 16.43 -0.22 -3.92
N PHE A 16 15.18 -0.49 -4.32
CA PHE A 16 14.39 0.46 -5.11
C PHE A 16 13.70 1.45 -4.16
N ALA A 17 14.26 2.67 -4.08
CA ALA A 17 13.72 3.72 -3.22
C ALA A 17 12.29 4.07 -3.62
N ALA A 18 11.39 4.10 -2.62
CA ALA A 18 9.99 4.44 -2.79
C ALA A 18 9.56 5.44 -1.71
N GLY A 19 8.58 6.29 -2.04
CA GLY A 19 7.88 7.08 -1.03
C GLY A 19 7.07 6.19 -0.08
N VAL A 20 6.74 6.73 1.09
CA VAL A 20 5.85 6.06 2.06
C VAL A 20 4.45 6.63 1.91
N THR A 21 3.45 5.76 1.87
CA THR A 21 2.05 6.14 1.87
C THR A 21 1.29 5.49 3.02
N VAL A 22 0.28 6.18 3.54
CA VAL A 22 -0.76 5.57 4.37
C VAL A 22 -2.03 5.47 3.54
N VAL A 23 -2.49 4.25 3.31
CA VAL A 23 -3.68 3.96 2.53
C VAL A 23 -4.82 3.70 3.50
N THR A 24 -5.94 4.39 3.32
CA THR A 24 -7.07 4.33 4.27
C THR A 24 -8.39 4.02 3.58
N THR A 25 -9.27 3.36 4.32
CA THR A 25 -10.66 3.13 3.90
C THR A 25 -11.58 3.11 5.12
N VAL A 26 -12.88 3.03 4.86
CA VAL A 26 -13.93 2.86 5.86
C VAL A 26 -14.77 1.65 5.43
N ASP A 27 -15.01 0.72 6.34
CA ASP A 27 -15.86 -0.45 6.07
C ASP A 27 -17.36 -0.12 6.14
N ALA A 28 -18.22 -1.11 5.92
CA ALA A 28 -19.67 -0.93 5.89
C ALA A 28 -20.24 -0.50 7.25
N GLU A 29 -19.56 -0.87 8.34
CA GLU A 29 -19.91 -0.54 9.72
C GLU A 29 -19.37 0.85 10.15
N GLY A 30 -18.67 1.56 9.27
CA GLY A 30 -18.12 2.88 9.55
C GLY A 30 -16.78 2.86 10.29
N ARG A 31 -16.17 1.69 10.48
CA ARG A 31 -14.86 1.57 11.12
C ARG A 31 -13.77 1.97 10.14
N LYS A 32 -12.81 2.75 10.64
CA LYS A 32 -11.67 3.25 9.88
C LYS A 32 -10.56 2.20 9.84
N TRP A 33 -10.00 2.00 8.66
CA TRP A 33 -8.88 1.11 8.43
C TRP A 33 -7.75 1.87 7.75
N GLY A 34 -6.51 1.55 8.12
CA GLY A 34 -5.31 2.15 7.55
C GLY A 34 -4.18 1.13 7.47
N LEU A 35 -3.30 1.29 6.49
CA LEU A 35 -2.04 0.56 6.42
C LEU A 35 -0.94 1.42 5.77
N THR A 36 0.28 1.29 6.28
CA THR A 36 1.48 1.85 5.65
C THR A 36 1.88 0.99 4.46
N ALA A 37 2.08 1.61 3.29
CA ALA A 37 2.49 0.93 2.06
C ALA A 37 3.54 1.74 1.30
N THR A 38 4.57 1.04 0.84
CA THR A 38 5.53 1.51 -0.17
C THR A 38 5.23 0.97 -1.56
N ALA A 39 4.38 -0.06 -1.66
CA ALA A 39 3.96 -0.67 -2.93
C ALA A 39 2.81 0.13 -3.60
N PHE A 40 3.05 1.41 -3.83
CA PHE A 40 2.18 2.35 -4.55
C PHE A 40 2.78 2.69 -5.91
N SER A 41 1.94 2.89 -6.93
CA SER A 41 2.38 3.39 -8.23
C SER A 41 1.29 4.20 -8.94
N SER A 42 1.70 5.23 -9.68
CA SER A 42 0.83 5.84 -10.70
C SER A 42 0.64 4.86 -11.85
N LEU A 43 -0.57 4.80 -12.41
CA LEU A 43 -0.92 3.83 -13.44
C LEU A 43 -1.31 4.49 -14.76
N SER A 44 -2.14 5.54 -14.72
CA SER A 44 -2.62 6.23 -15.91
C SER A 44 -2.89 7.70 -15.61
N LEU A 45 -2.71 8.55 -16.62
CA LEU A 45 -3.07 9.97 -16.56
C LEU A 45 -4.50 10.21 -17.08
N ASP A 46 -4.90 9.49 -18.14
CA ASP A 46 -6.24 9.61 -18.73
C ASP A 46 -6.81 8.21 -19.06
N PRO A 47 -7.75 7.69 -18.25
CA PRO A 47 -8.25 8.30 -17.01
C PRO A 47 -7.19 8.30 -15.90
N PRO A 48 -7.33 9.15 -14.86
CA PRO A 48 -6.40 9.20 -13.75
C PRO A 48 -6.52 7.93 -12.88
N LEU A 49 -5.49 7.10 -12.88
CA LEU A 49 -5.45 5.84 -12.14
C LEU A 49 -4.15 5.68 -11.35
N CYS A 50 -4.26 5.01 -10.21
CA CYS A 50 -3.13 4.54 -9.41
C CYS A 50 -3.42 3.13 -8.88
N LEU A 51 -2.40 2.47 -8.34
CA LEU A 51 -2.52 1.18 -7.69
C LEU A 51 -1.76 1.14 -6.37
N VAL A 52 -2.25 0.29 -5.46
CA VAL A 52 -1.61 -0.09 -4.21
C VAL A 52 -1.70 -1.61 -4.09
N CYS A 53 -0.60 -2.27 -3.71
CA CYS A 53 -0.58 -3.70 -3.45
C CYS A 53 -0.77 -3.98 -1.95
N ILE A 54 -1.83 -4.70 -1.59
CA ILE A 54 -2.16 -5.07 -0.19
C ILE A 54 -2.01 -6.58 -0.03
N ASP A 55 -1.31 -7.01 1.03
CA ASP A 55 -1.20 -8.44 1.37
C ASP A 55 -2.60 -8.99 1.72
N LYS A 56 -2.97 -10.12 1.13
CA LYS A 56 -4.22 -10.84 1.43
C LYS A 56 -4.34 -11.29 2.88
N ARG A 57 -3.22 -11.37 3.59
CA ARG A 57 -3.16 -11.71 5.03
C ARG A 57 -3.31 -10.50 5.95
N ALA A 58 -3.30 -9.29 5.43
CA ALA A 58 -3.48 -8.09 6.24
C ALA A 58 -4.89 -8.09 6.87
N GLY A 59 -4.99 -7.77 8.17
CA GLY A 59 -6.30 -7.67 8.85
C GLY A 59 -7.24 -6.65 8.22
N SER A 60 -6.69 -5.63 7.55
CA SER A 60 -7.42 -4.61 6.80
C SER A 60 -7.83 -5.05 5.38
N HIS A 61 -7.31 -6.16 4.86
CA HIS A 61 -7.56 -6.61 3.48
C HIS A 61 -9.06 -6.74 3.19
N GLY A 62 -9.83 -7.31 4.14
CA GLY A 62 -11.28 -7.43 4.00
C GLY A 62 -11.96 -6.09 3.77
N ALA A 63 -11.62 -5.07 4.57
CA ALA A 63 -12.18 -3.73 4.45
C ALA A 63 -11.83 -3.07 3.11
N PHE A 64 -10.60 -3.21 2.64
CA PHE A 64 -10.18 -2.69 1.33
C PHE A 64 -10.84 -3.43 0.17
N ALA A 65 -11.02 -4.75 0.27
CA ALA A 65 -11.63 -5.56 -0.78
C ALA A 65 -13.14 -5.30 -0.92
N SER A 66 -13.84 -4.99 0.18
CA SER A 66 -15.27 -4.69 0.15
C SER A 66 -15.61 -3.23 -0.09
N SER A 67 -14.68 -2.31 0.20
CA SER A 67 -14.94 -0.87 0.08
C SER A 67 -14.89 -0.39 -1.37
N ARG A 68 -15.75 0.57 -1.70
CA ARG A 68 -15.76 1.25 -3.01
C ARG A 68 -14.87 2.48 -3.06
N LYS A 69 -14.28 2.88 -1.92
CA LYS A 69 -13.49 4.11 -1.79
C LYS A 69 -12.29 3.87 -0.90
N PHE A 70 -11.16 4.45 -1.27
CA PHE A 70 -9.99 4.54 -0.42
C PHE A 70 -9.29 5.88 -0.67
N ALA A 71 -8.41 6.25 0.23
CA ALA A 71 -7.52 7.41 0.08
C ALA A 71 -6.06 6.95 0.17
N VAL A 72 -5.19 7.64 -0.58
CA VAL A 72 -3.74 7.48 -0.49
C VAL A 72 -3.18 8.78 0.06
N ASN A 73 -2.54 8.69 1.22
CA ASN A 73 -1.88 9.82 1.87
C ASN A 73 -0.38 9.65 1.65
N MET A 74 0.25 10.53 0.89
CA MET A 74 1.71 10.49 0.71
C MET A 74 2.36 11.18 1.90
N LEU A 75 3.21 10.46 2.65
CA LEU A 75 3.85 11.00 3.84
C LEU A 75 5.05 11.87 3.48
N THR A 76 5.26 12.93 4.26
CA THR A 76 6.48 13.73 4.23
C THR A 76 7.49 13.25 5.27
N ARG A 77 8.69 13.82 5.24
CA ARG A 77 9.74 13.49 6.22
C ARG A 77 9.34 13.80 7.65
N GLU A 78 8.56 14.86 7.86
CA GLU A 78 8.08 15.29 9.18
C GLU A 78 7.07 14.32 9.80
N GLN A 79 6.60 13.33 9.05
CA GLN A 79 5.61 12.34 9.45
C GLN A 79 6.19 10.93 9.61
N GLU A 80 7.51 10.82 9.83
CA GLU A 80 8.20 9.54 10.05
C GLU A 80 7.61 8.75 11.23
N ASP A 81 7.03 9.42 12.22
CA ASP A 81 6.37 8.80 13.38
C ASP A 81 5.03 8.10 13.06
N LEU A 82 4.47 8.32 11.87
CA LEU A 82 3.23 7.69 11.42
C LEU A 82 3.44 6.34 10.70
N SER A 83 4.68 5.93 10.42
CA SER A 83 4.99 4.75 9.59
C SER A 83 5.89 3.72 10.25
#